data_AF-A0A7J3MUJ2-F1
#
_entry.id   AF-A0A7J3MUJ2-F1
#
_cell.length_a   1.000
_cell.length_b   1.000
_cell.length_c   1.000
_cell.angle_alpha   90.00
_cell.angle_beta   90.00
_cell.angle_gamma   90.00
#
_symmetry.space_group_name_H-M   'P 1'
#
loop_
_entity.id
_entity.type
_entity.pdbx_description
1 polymer ?
#
loop_
_entity_poly.entity_id
_entity_poly.type
_entity_poly.pdbx_seq_one_letter_code
_entity_poly.pdbx_strand_id
1 'polypeptide(L)' 'MVGIIIAATLIWFFSSIFPEIIQRTKTLTTVAKKDEAIEILKIRLAKGEITKEEYIEMRKLLEEETK' A
#
# COMPACT_ATOMS: atom_id res chain seq x y z
N MET A 1 -25.20 -20.86 -5.30
CA MET A 1 -24.61 -21.43 -4.06
C MET A 1 -23.08 -21.35 -4.07
N VAL A 2 -22.41 -21.78 -5.16
CA VAL A 2 -20.93 -21.75 -5.28
C VAL A 2 -20.31 -20.35 -5.18
N GLY A 3 -20.94 -19.32 -5.78
CA GLY A 3 -20.40 -17.95 -5.75
C GLY A 3 -20.35 -17.29 -4.36
N ILE A 4 -21.31 -17.60 -3.49
CA ILE A 4 -21.35 -17.07 -2.11
C ILE A 4 -20.23 -17.69 -1.27
N ILE A 5 -19.94 -18.97 -1.50
CA ILE A 5 -18.84 -19.68 -0.85
C ILE A 5 -17.50 -19.06 -1.26
N ILE A 6 -17.31 -18.77 -2.56
CA ILE A 6 -16.08 -18.13 -3.05
C ILE A 6 -15.91 -16.74 -2.43
N ALA A 7 -16.95 -15.91 -2.41
CA ALA A 7 -16.90 -14.58 -1.81
C ALA A 7 -16.57 -14.64 -0.30
N ALA A 8 -17.19 -15.55 0.45
CA ALA A 8 -16.89 -15.76 1.87
C ALA A 8 -15.45 -16.24 2.10
N THR A 9 -14.93 -17.12 1.24
CA THR A 9 -13.54 -17.59 1.33
C THR A 9 -12.53 -16.49 1.02
N LEU A 10 -12.83 -15.59 0.07
CA LEU A 10 -11.96 -14.44 -0.22
C LEU A 10 -11.94 -13.47 0.96
N ILE A 11 -13.10 -13.14 1.52
CA ILE A 11 -13.18 -12.21 2.68
C ILE A 11 -12.42 -12.78 3.88
N TRP A 12 -12.62 -14.06 4.20
CA TRP A 12 -11.89 -14.71 5.30
C TRP A 12 -10.39 -14.82 5.03
N PHE A 13 -9.99 -15.13 3.79
CA PHE A 13 -8.59 -15.20 3.39
C PHE A 13 -7.91 -13.83 3.47
N PHE A 14 -8.54 -12.78 2.93
CA PHE A 14 -8.01 -11.42 3.01
C PHE A 14 -7.92 -10.91 4.45
N SER A 15 -8.90 -11.18 5.32
CA SER A 15 -8.79 -10.83 6.75
C SER A 15 -7.70 -11.61 7.50
N SER A 16 -7.40 -12.85 7.07
CA SER A 16 -6.31 -13.65 7.65
C SER A 16 -4.91 -13.29 7.11
N ILE A 17 -4.82 -12.50 6.04
CA ILE A 17 -3.57 -12.04 5.41
C ILE A 17 -3.06 -10.73 6.05
N PHE A 18 -3.91 -9.99 6.77
CA PHE A 18 -3.55 -8.72 7.41
C PHE A 18 -3.71 -8.74 8.94
N PRO A 19 -2.70 -9.21 9.69
CA PRO A 19 -2.69 -8.96 11.13
C PRO A 19 -1.66 -7.90 11.56
N GLU A 20 -1.15 -6.96 10.74
CA GLU A 20 -0.05 -6.12 11.29
C GLU A 20 0.37 -4.78 10.66
N ILE A 21 -0.38 -4.12 9.76
CA ILE A 21 0.05 -2.82 9.20
C ILE A 21 -0.46 -1.61 10.02
N ILE A 22 -0.58 -1.75 11.34
CA ILE A 22 -1.00 -0.65 12.23
C ILE A 22 0.12 -0.18 13.19
N GLN A 23 1.24 -0.90 13.36
CA GLN A 23 2.21 -0.47 14.38
C GLN A 23 3.66 -0.74 14.00
N ARG A 24 4.37 0.27 13.46
CA ARG A 24 5.76 0.61 13.87
C ARG A 24 6.04 2.10 13.71
N THR A 25 5.64 2.87 14.71
CA THR A 25 6.26 4.14 15.09
C THR A 25 7.74 3.89 15.40
N LYS A 26 8.66 4.56 14.68
CA LYS A 26 9.93 5.06 15.22
C LYS A 26 10.47 6.16 14.30
N THR A 27 10.19 7.40 14.73
CA THR A 27 10.95 8.63 14.48
C THR A 27 12.36 8.43 13.89
N LEU A 28 12.60 8.96 12.68
CA LEU A 28 13.87 9.58 12.23
C LEU A 28 13.68 10.30 10.86
N THR A 29 13.43 11.62 10.96
CA THR A 29 13.90 12.69 10.06
C THR A 29 13.89 12.46 8.53
N THR A 30 12.81 12.94 7.90
CA THR A 30 12.68 13.44 6.52
C THR A 30 12.98 12.50 5.34
N VAL A 31 14.06 11.72 5.37
CA VAL A 31 14.36 10.71 4.33
C VAL A 31 13.44 9.50 4.49
N ALA A 32 13.20 9.06 5.74
CA ALA A 32 12.29 7.96 6.02
C ALA A 32 10.83 8.24 5.60
N LYS A 33 10.41 9.52 5.56
CA LYS A 33 9.06 9.90 5.11
C LYS A 33 8.84 9.66 3.62
N LYS A 34 9.89 9.78 2.80
CA LYS A 34 9.79 9.49 1.36
C LYS A 34 9.73 8.00 1.10
N ASP A 35 10.57 7.23 1.80
CA ASP A 35 10.53 5.78 1.72
C ASP A 35 9.16 5.25 2.20
N GLU A 36 8.63 5.79 3.29
CA GLU A 36 7.29 5.49 3.79
C GLU A 36 6.18 5.91 2.78
N ALA A 37 6.30 7.08 2.16
CA ALA A 37 5.34 7.52 1.14
C ALA A 37 5.36 6.63 -0.12
N ILE A 38 6.55 6.25 -0.60
CA ILE A 38 6.70 5.32 -1.74
C ILE A 38 6.20 3.93 -1.38
N GLU A 39 6.41 3.48 -0.14
CA GLU A 39 5.91 2.21 0.38
C GLU A 39 4.38 2.20 0.46
N ILE A 40 3.77 3.29 0.93
CA ILE A 40 2.32 3.48 0.90
C ILE A 40 1.79 3.44 -0.54
N LEU A 41 2.46 4.11 -1.48
CA LEU A 41 2.06 4.07 -2.89
C LEU A 41 2.16 2.66 -3.49
N LYS A 42 3.19 1.88 -3.13
CA LYS A 42 3.32 0.47 -3.54
C LYS A 42 2.17 -0.37 -2.99
N ILE A 43 1.78 -0.16 -1.73
CA ILE A 43 0.66 -0.85 -1.11
C ILE A 43 -0.65 -0.49 -1.84
N ARG A 44 -0.88 0.79 -2.14
CA ARG A 44 -2.07 1.25 -2.88
C ARG A 44 -2.14 0.66 -4.29
N LEU A 45 -1.00 0.57 -4.99
CA LEU A 45 -0.91 -0.07 -6.31
C LEU A 45 -1.21 -1.57 -6.22
N ALA A 46 -0.64 -2.27 -5.22
CA ALA A 46 -0.88 -3.70 -5.00
C ALA A 46 -2.34 -4.01 -4.63
N LYS A 47 -3.02 -3.06 -3.98
CA LYS A 47 -4.46 -3.11 -3.69
C LYS A 47 -5.34 -2.76 -4.90
N GLY A 48 -4.76 -2.22 -5.97
CA GLY A 48 -5.49 -1.70 -7.13
C GLY A 48 -6.25 -0.40 -6.85
N GLU A 49 -5.90 0.32 -5.78
CA GLU A 49 -6.49 1.62 -5.42
C GLU A 49 -5.99 2.76 -6.32
N ILE A 50 -4.81 2.58 -6.91
CA ILE A 50 -4.22 3.47 -7.91
C ILE A 50 -3.76 2.66 -9.12
N THR A 51 -3.77 3.28 -10.28
CA THR A 51 -3.22 2.72 -11.51
C THR A 51 -1.69 2.77 -11.53
N LYS A 52 -1.10 2.03 -12.46
CA LYS A 52 0.36 1.98 -12.61
C LYS A 52 0.92 3.35 -13.03
N GLU A 53 0.17 4.06 -13.85
CA GLU A 53 0.47 5.40 -14.34
C GLU A 53 0.51 6.40 -13.17
N GLU A 54 -0.53 6.40 -12.33
CA GLU A 54 -0.59 7.25 -11.12
C GLU A 54 0.54 6.93 -10.13
N TYR A 55 0.88 5.64 -9.95
CA TYR A 55 2.02 5.25 -9.13
C TYR A 55 3.34 5.85 -9.65
N ILE A 56 3.57 5.81 -10.96
CA ILE A 56 4.80 6.34 -11.57
C ILE A 56 4.88 7.86 -11.43
N GLU A 57 3.78 8.57 -11.67
CA GLU A 57 3.72 10.03 -11.52
C GLU A 57 3.97 10.47 -10.08
N MET A 58 3.27 9.86 -9.12
CA MET A 58 3.43 10.18 -7.70
C MET A 58 4.82 9.83 -7.18
N ARG A 59 5.39 8.70 -7.62
CA ARG A 59 6.76 8.32 -7.28
C ARG A 59 7.77 9.35 -7.79
N LYS A 60 7.60 9.84 -9.02
CA LYS A 60 8.48 10.82 -9.63
C LYS A 60 8.44 12.17 -8.89
N LEU A 61 7.25 12.64 -8.51
CA LEU A 61 7.08 13.85 -7.69
C LEU A 61 7.79 13.73 -6.34
N LEU A 62 7.68 12.58 -5.68
CA LEU A 62 8.37 12.32 -4.41
C LEU A 62 9.90 12.27 -4.56
N GLU A 63 10.42 11.76 -5.68
CA GLU A 63 11.86 11.75 -5.98
C GLU A 63 12.39 13.16 -6.31
N GLU A 64 11.63 13.99 -7.03
CA GLU A 64 12.02 15.35 -7.45
C GLU A 64 12.05 16.38 -6.30
N GLU A 65 11.19 16.26 -5.28
CA GLU A 65 11.21 17.13 -4.08
C GLU A 65 12.53 17.07 -3.26
N THR A 66 13.51 16.24 -3.65
CA THR A 66 14.79 16.05 -2.93
C THR A 66 15.99 16.72 -3.60
N LYS A 67 15.80 17.34 -4.78
CA LYS A 67 16.87 17.97 -5.55
C LYS A 67 16.85 19.48 -5.38
#